data_AF-A0A354V3E2-F1
#
_entry.id   AF-A0A354V3E2-F1
#
_cell.length_a   1.000
_cell.length_b   1.000
_cell.length_c   1.000
_cell.angle_alpha   90.00
_cell.angle_beta   90.00
_cell.angle_gamma   90.00
#
_symmetry.space_group_name_H-M   'P 1'
#
loop_
_entity.id
_entity.type
_entity.pdbx_description
1 polymer ?
#
loop_
_entity_poly.entity_id
_entity_poly.type
_entity_poly.pdbx_seq_one_letter_code
_entity_poly.pdbx_strand_id
1 'polypeptide(L)' 'MLQSHIIDIDGAFVGAAIRLDTGYRFIATDMKLDDLDGSIWPTLADVQRLARSLYLKGRAASVQTH' A
#
# COMPACT_ATOMS: atom_id res chain seq x y z
N MET A 1 16.00 5.75 14.96
CA MET A 1 14.56 5.39 14.99
C MET A 1 14.09 5.26 13.56
N LEU A 2 13.39 4.18 13.20
CA LEU A 2 12.78 4.03 11.88
C LEU A 2 11.51 4.88 11.82
N GLN A 3 11.38 5.69 10.77
CA GLN A 3 10.16 6.48 10.54
C GLN A 3 9.19 5.63 9.72
N SER A 4 8.01 5.36 10.28
CA SER A 4 6.92 4.66 9.58
C SER A 4 5.81 5.63 9.20
N HIS A 5 5.29 5.48 7.99
CA HIS A 5 4.13 6.21 7.48
C HIS A 5 2.97 5.24 7.26
N ILE A 6 1.85 5.48 7.91
CA ILE A 6 0.62 4.71 7.71
C ILE A 6 0.09 5.01 6.30
N ILE A 7 -0.33 3.97 5.58
CA ILE A 7 -1.06 4.09 4.33
C ILE A 7 -2.52 3.68 4.56
N ASP A 8 -3.38 4.67 4.47
CA ASP A 8 -4.83 4.53 4.52
C ASP A 8 -5.42 4.86 3.14
N ILE A 9 -6.40 4.07 2.70
CA ILE A 9 -7.15 4.33 1.47
C ILE A 9 -8.63 4.31 1.79
N ASP A 10 -9.28 5.47 1.65
CA ASP A 10 -10.70 5.67 1.90
C ASP A 10 -11.15 5.18 3.30
N GLY A 11 -10.31 5.36 4.32
CA GLY A 11 -10.57 4.94 5.71
C GLY A 11 -10.23 3.47 6.00
N ALA A 12 -9.67 2.74 5.04
CA ALA A 12 -9.14 1.40 5.23
C ALA A 12 -7.63 1.43 5.40
N PHE A 13 -7.16 0.89 6.53
CA PHE A 13 -5.74 0.64 6.75
C PHE A 13 -5.25 -0.52 5.88
N VAL A 14 -4.38 -0.20 4.91
CA VAL A 14 -3.92 -1.19 3.92
C VAL A 14 -2.45 -1.56 4.06
N GLY A 15 -1.69 -0.80 4.86
CA GLY A 15 -0.28 -1.09 5.13
C GLY A 15 0.50 0.10 5.67
N ALA A 16 1.81 -0.07 5.79
CA ALA A 16 2.73 0.96 6.25
C ALA A 16 3.98 1.04 5.37
N ALA A 17 4.49 2.25 5.15
CA ALA A 17 5.75 2.51 4.49
C ALA A 17 6.83 2.85 5.53
N ILE A 18 7.86 2.02 5.62
CA ILE A 18 8.99 2.19 6.52
C ILE A 18 10.11 2.90 5.76
N ARG A 19 10.55 4.06 6.25
CA ARG A 19 11.70 4.78 5.70
C ARG A 19 12.98 3.97 5.92
N LEU A 20 13.69 3.71 4.84
CA LEU A 20 15.03 3.12 4.76
C LEU A 20 16.01 4.15 4.17
N ASP A 21 17.30 3.84 4.21
CA ASP A 21 18.35 4.68 3.59
C ASP A 21 18.20 4.75 2.06
N THR A 22 17.64 3.71 1.45
CA THR A 22 17.46 3.58 0.00
C THR A 22 16.07 3.95 -0.51
N GLY A 23 15.14 4.35 0.37
CA GLY A 23 13.76 4.67 0.01
C GLY A 23 12.74 4.28 1.07
N TYR A 24 11.60 3.73 0.66
CA TYR A 24 10.53 3.28 1.54
C TYR A 24 10.18 1.83 1.25
N ARG A 25 10.26 0.99 2.28
CA ARG A 25 9.76 -0.38 2.20
C ARG A 25 8.29 -0.40 2.56
N PHE A 26 7.46 -0.93 1.67
CA PHE A 26 6.05 -1.14 1.96
C PHE A 26 5.84 -2.45 2.71
N ILE A 27 4.97 -2.44 3.71
CA ILE A 27 4.48 -3.62 4.43
C ILE A 27 2.97 -3.64 4.25
N ALA A 28 2.47 -4.62 3.53
CA ALA A 28 1.04 -4.78 3.25
C ALA A 28 0.33 -5.41 4.44
N THR A 29 -0.89 -4.95 4.71
CA THR A 29 -1.81 -5.61 5.67
C THR A 29 -3.07 -6.12 4.98
N ASP A 30 -3.38 -5.63 3.78
CA ASP A 30 -4.49 -6.09 2.95
C ASP A 30 -3.98 -7.03 1.84
N MET A 31 -4.63 -8.19 1.70
CA MET A 31 -4.31 -9.22 0.71
C MET A 31 -4.35 -8.73 -0.74
N LYS A 32 -5.09 -7.66 -1.05
CA LYS A 32 -5.11 -7.05 -2.40
C LYS A 32 -3.78 -6.38 -2.76
N LEU A 33 -2.94 -6.11 -1.76
CA LEU A 33 -1.64 -5.46 -1.91
C LEU A 33 -0.47 -6.38 -1.58
N ASP A 34 -0.71 -7.70 -1.46
CA ASP A 34 0.34 -8.68 -1.16
C ASP A 34 1.49 -8.63 -2.19
N ASP A 35 1.17 -8.36 -3.46
CA ASP A 35 2.15 -8.13 -4.53
C ASP A 35 3.11 -6.95 -4.26
N LEU A 36 2.71 -6.00 -3.42
CA LEU A 36 3.53 -4.86 -3.01
C LEU A 36 4.28 -5.13 -1.70
N ASP A 37 4.00 -6.22 -0.99
CA ASP A 37 4.62 -6.48 0.30
C ASP A 37 6.15 -6.60 0.16
N GLY A 38 6.87 -5.91 1.04
CA GLY A 38 8.32 -5.87 1.05
C GLY A 38 8.99 -5.09 -0.08
N SER A 39 8.23 -4.56 -1.05
CA SER A 39 8.77 -3.77 -2.15
C SER A 39 9.37 -2.44 -1.67
N ILE A 40 10.43 -1.97 -2.36
CA ILE A 40 11.14 -0.73 -2.04
C ILE A 40 10.83 0.34 -3.09
N TRP A 41 10.42 1.51 -2.61
CA TRP A 41 9.98 2.64 -3.43
C TRP A 41 10.86 3.87 -3.21
N PRO A 42 11.19 4.64 -4.25
CA PRO A 42 11.97 5.86 -4.10
C PRO A 42 11.25 6.92 -3.25
N THR A 43 9.92 7.03 -3.40
CA THR A 43 9.10 8.00 -2.68
C THR A 43 7.85 7.36 -2.06
N LEU A 44 7.38 7.98 -0.96
CA LEU A 44 6.11 7.60 -0.33
C LEU A 44 4.92 7.80 -1.27
N ALA A 45 4.96 8.81 -2.14
CA ALA A 45 3.88 9.12 -3.07
C ALA A 45 3.69 8.01 -4.13
N ASP A 46 4.78 7.39 -4.59
CA ASP A 46 4.71 6.32 -5.60
C ASP A 46 4.00 5.08 -5.06
N VAL A 47 4.39 4.62 -3.86
CA VAL A 47 3.73 3.49 -3.21
C VAL A 47 2.27 3.80 -2.87
N GLN A 48 1.96 5.00 -2.38
CA GLN A 48 0.58 5.41 -2.10
C GLN A 48 -0.28 5.38 -3.36
N ARG A 49 0.24 5.88 -4.48
CA ARG A 49 -0.49 5.92 -5.76
C ARG A 49 -0.78 4.52 -6.28
N LEU A 50 0.20 3.62 -6.25
CA LEU A 50 0.01 2.25 -6.73
C LEU A 50 -0.88 1.43 -5.79
N ALA A 51 -0.65 1.52 -4.47
CA ALA A 51 -1.51 0.88 -3.47
C ALA A 51 -2.96 1.30 -3.63
N ARG A 52 -3.23 2.60 -3.84
CA ARG A 52 -4.59 3.10 -4.13
C ARG A 52 -5.18 2.49 -5.39
N SER A 53 -4.41 2.43 -6.47
CA SER A 53 -4.88 1.88 -7.74
C SER A 53 -5.23 0.39 -7.62
N LEU A 54 -4.38 -0.41 -6.98
CA LEU A 54 -4.60 -1.85 -6.79
C LEU A 54 -5.76 -2.12 -5.83
N TYR A 55 -5.83 -1.40 -4.71
CA TYR A 55 -6.91 -1.55 -3.72
C TYR A 55 -8.28 -1.25 -4.33
N LEU A 56 -8.39 -0.16 -5.10
CA LEU A 56 -9.64 0.21 -5.79
C LEU A 56 -10.01 -0.77 -6.91
N LYS A 57 -9.01 -1.28 -7.65
CA LYS A 57 -9.24 -2.30 -8.68
C LYS A 57 -9.73 -3.62 -8.07
N GLY A 58 -9.12 -4.07 -6.97
CA GLY A 58 -9.58 -5.23 -6.20
C GLY A 58 -10.98 -5.03 -5.62
N ARG A 59 -11.33 -3.80 -5.20
CA ARG A 59 -12.68 -3.46 -4.73
C ARG A 59 -13.73 -3.55 -5.85
N ALA A 60 -13.40 -3.08 -7.05
CA ALA A 60 -14.30 -3.19 -8.21
C ALA A 60 -14.58 -4.65 -8.60
N ALA A 61 -13.57 -5.53 -8.53
CA ALA A 61 -13.75 -6.96 -8.77
C ALA A 61 -14.66 -7.63 -7.72
N SER A 62 -14.60 -7.20 -6.45
CA SER A 62 -15.44 -7.73 -5.37
C SER A 62 -16.89 -7.20 -5.35
N VAL A 63 -17.19 -6.09 -6.05
CA VAL A 63 -18.54 -5.49 -6.08
C VAL A 63 -19.44 -6.13 -7.15
N GLN A 64 -18.91 -7.02 -8.00
CA GLN A 64 -19.69 -7.69 -9.04
C GLN A 64 -20.17 -9.07 -8.59
N THR A 65 -20.94 -9.17 -7.50
CA THR A 65 -21.79 -10.32 -7.19
C THR A 65 -22.95 -9.90 -6.30
N HIS A 66 -24.04 -9.40 -6.88
CA HIS A 66 -25.41 -9.63 -6.42
C HIS A 66 -26.42 -9.12 -7.45
#